data_AF-A0A3M8K6H3-F1
#
_entry.id   AF-A0A3M8K6H3-F1
#
_cell.length_a   1.000
_cell.length_b   1.000
_cell.length_c   1.000
_cell.angle_alpha   90.00
_cell.angle_beta   90.00
_cell.angle_gamma   90.00
#
_symmetry.space_group_name_H-M   'P 1'
#
loop_
_entity.id
_entity.type
_entity.pdbx_description
1 polymer ?
#
loop_
_entity_poly.entity_id
_entity_poly.type
_entity_poly.pdbx_seq_one_letter_code
_entity_poly.pdbx_strand_id
1 'polypeptide(L)'
;MTDRTKLVDHLTRERHRAVAAMTELSGETSACLMGREGRSFPAFKYHEGAVAGLGSLLRTLRREAAGDPAALIDAECAHWEHTSGHGPDWAAYTAGGQDALNDLARWWAAAH
;
A
#
# COMPACT_ATOMS: atom_id res chain seq x y z
N MET A 1 -3.93 -18.39 16.79
CA MET A 1 -3.70 -17.52 15.63
C MET A 1 -2.21 -17.25 15.54
N THR A 2 -1.55 -17.61 14.44
CA THR A 2 -0.09 -17.40 14.29
C THR A 2 0.21 -15.93 14.02
N ASP A 3 1.44 -15.48 14.29
CA ASP A 3 1.81 -14.08 14.06
C ASP A 3 1.71 -13.69 12.59
N ARG A 4 2.01 -14.62 11.68
CA ARG A 4 1.78 -14.44 10.24
C ARG A 4 0.30 -14.25 9.90
N THR A 5 -0.63 -14.95 10.54
CA THR A 5 -2.07 -14.69 10.36
C THR A 5 -2.44 -13.29 10.83
N LYS A 6 -1.93 -12.85 12.00
CA LYS A 6 -2.17 -11.48 12.51
C LYS A 6 -1.67 -10.43 11.52
N LEU A 7 -0.49 -10.64 10.93
CA LEU A 7 0.09 -9.75 9.94
C LEU A 7 -0.79 -9.66 8.69
N VAL A 8 -1.17 -10.80 8.13
CA VAL A 8 -2.03 -10.85 6.92
C VAL A 8 -3.37 -10.18 7.18
N ASP A 9 -3.98 -10.40 8.35
CA ASP A 9 -5.24 -9.78 8.72
C ASP A 9 -5.12 -8.26 8.89
N HIS A 10 -4.05 -7.79 9.52
CA HIS A 10 -3.80 -6.36 9.68
C HIS A 10 -3.56 -5.68 8.32
N LEU A 11 -2.65 -6.22 7.52
CA LEU A 11 -2.38 -5.76 6.16
C LEU A 11 -3.66 -5.68 5.33
N THR A 12 -4.48 -6.74 5.38
CA THR A 12 -5.73 -6.80 4.62
C THR A 12 -6.70 -5.70 5.05
N ARG A 13 -6.82 -5.42 6.35
CA ARG A 13 -7.65 -4.31 6.85
C ARG A 13 -7.14 -2.95 6.38
N GLU A 14 -5.84 -2.68 6.47
CA GLU A 14 -5.29 -1.40 6.01
C GLU A 14 -5.46 -1.22 4.50
N ARG A 15 -5.28 -2.29 3.73
CA ARG A 15 -5.54 -2.26 2.29
C ARG A 15 -7.01 -2.00 1.98
N HIS A 16 -7.94 -2.58 2.73
CA HIS A 16 -9.38 -2.31 2.56
C HIS A 16 -9.73 -0.86 2.91
N ARG A 17 -9.10 -0.27 3.93
CA ARG A 17 -9.28 1.16 4.27
C ARG A 17 -8.81 2.07 3.14
N ALA A 18 -7.65 1.78 2.53
CA ALA A 18 -7.16 2.55 1.39
C ALA A 18 -8.11 2.44 0.18
N VAL A 19 -8.66 1.25 -0.11
CA VAL A 19 -9.69 1.08 -1.16
C VAL A 19 -10.96 1.87 -0.85
N ALA A 20 -11.40 1.89 0.42
CA ALA A 20 -12.58 2.66 0.83
C ALA A 20 -12.35 4.17 0.62
N ALA A 21 -11.17 4.68 0.99
CA ALA A 21 -10.80 6.08 0.76
C ALA A 21 -10.75 6.44 -0.74
N MET A 22 -10.24 5.55 -1.59
CA MET A 22 -10.30 5.74 -3.05
C MET A 22 -11.73 5.84 -3.56
N THR A 23 -12.62 4.97 -3.08
CA THR A 23 -14.05 4.98 -3.44
C THR A 23 -14.73 6.29 -3.02
N GLU A 24 -14.43 6.79 -1.82
CA GLU A 24 -14.95 8.06 -1.33
C GLU A 24 -14.45 9.24 -2.18
N LEU A 25 -13.15 9.27 -2.49
CA LEU A 25 -12.54 10.33 -3.31
C LEU A 25 -13.02 10.33 -4.75
N SER A 26 -13.35 9.16 -5.30
CA SER A 26 -13.83 9.04 -6.67
C SER A 26 -15.31 9.42 -6.81
N GLY A 27 -16.09 9.33 -5.72
CA GLY A 27 -17.53 9.59 -5.74
C GLY A 27 -18.23 8.70 -6.78
N GLU A 28 -19.07 9.31 -7.63
CA GLU A 28 -19.71 8.65 -8.78
C GLU A 28 -18.78 8.49 -10.01
N THR A 29 -17.58 9.07 -9.94
CA THR A 29 -16.63 9.11 -11.07
C THR A 29 -15.69 7.91 -10.99
N SER A 30 -15.47 7.21 -12.10
CA SER A 30 -14.48 6.13 -12.13
C SER A 30 -13.04 6.68 -12.17
N ALA A 31 -12.09 5.96 -11.58
CA ALA A 31 -10.65 6.26 -11.67
C ALA A 31 -10.16 6.43 -13.12
N CYS A 32 -10.73 5.64 -14.04
CA CYS A 32 -10.44 5.72 -15.47
C CYS A 32 -10.95 7.03 -16.10
N LEU A 33 -12.07 7.56 -15.64
CA LEU A 33 -12.61 8.85 -16.13
C LEU A 33 -11.80 10.02 -15.57
N MET A 34 -11.43 9.96 -14.28
CA MET A 34 -10.55 10.94 -13.63
C MET A 34 -9.21 11.09 -14.36
N GLY A 35 -8.56 9.97 -14.72
CA GLY A 35 -7.31 9.98 -15.47
C GLY A 35 -7.46 10.48 -16.92
N ARG A 36 -8.62 10.26 -17.55
CA ARG A 36 -8.89 10.70 -18.93
C ARG A 36 -9.05 12.21 -19.06
N GLU A 37 -9.49 12.89 -18.01
CA GLU A 37 -9.64 14.35 -17.99
C GLU A 37 -8.30 15.09 -17.82
N GLY A 38 -7.19 14.37 -17.64
CA GLY A 38 -5.86 14.98 -17.47
C GLY A 38 -5.70 15.77 -16.17
N ARG A 39 -6.66 15.66 -15.25
CA ARG A 39 -6.61 16.28 -13.94
C ARG A 39 -5.80 15.40 -12.99
N SER A 40 -4.85 15.99 -12.30
CA SER A 40 -4.11 15.34 -11.21
C SER A 40 -5.05 15.13 -10.02
N PHE A 41 -5.00 13.94 -9.41
CA PHE A 41 -5.76 13.60 -8.20
C PHE A 41 -4.83 13.02 -7.13
N PRO A 42 -3.97 13.85 -6.51
CA PRO A 42 -2.93 13.37 -5.61
C PRO A 42 -3.48 12.54 -4.44
N ALA A 43 -4.61 12.93 -3.84
CA ALA A 43 -5.22 12.19 -2.74
C ALA A 43 -5.66 10.77 -3.17
N PHE A 44 -6.24 10.63 -4.36
CA PHE A 44 -6.61 9.32 -4.89
C PHE A 44 -5.36 8.47 -5.15
N LYS A 45 -4.35 9.09 -5.78
CA LYS A 45 -3.06 8.45 -6.08
C LYS A 45 -2.31 8.00 -4.84
N TYR A 46 -2.37 8.77 -3.77
CA TYR A 46 -1.83 8.38 -2.46
C TYR A 46 -2.46 7.05 -1.99
N HIS A 47 -3.78 6.95 -1.96
CA HIS A 47 -4.42 5.70 -1.55
C HIS A 47 -4.22 4.56 -2.57
N GLU A 48 -4.11 4.86 -3.87
CA GLU A 48 -3.73 3.87 -4.89
C GLU A 48 -2.35 3.28 -4.60
N GLY A 49 -1.38 4.12 -4.20
CA GLY A 49 -0.06 3.73 -3.75
C GLY A 49 -0.10 2.81 -2.53
N ALA A 50 -0.87 3.18 -1.51
CA ALA A 50 -1.07 2.36 -0.32
C ALA A 50 -1.63 0.96 -0.66
N VAL A 51 -2.63 0.89 -1.53
CA VAL A 51 -3.21 -0.39 -1.99
C VAL A 51 -2.18 -1.23 -2.74
N ALA A 52 -1.37 -0.60 -3.58
CA ALA A 52 -0.35 -1.28 -4.38
C ALA A 52 0.78 -1.84 -3.51
N GLY A 53 1.36 -1.04 -2.61
CA GLY A 53 2.43 -1.45 -1.69
C GLY A 53 1.98 -2.61 -0.78
N LEU A 54 0.86 -2.44 -0.09
CA LEU A 54 0.30 -3.51 0.77
C LEU A 54 -0.07 -4.76 -0.05
N GLY A 55 -0.62 -4.58 -1.24
CA GLY A 55 -0.96 -5.69 -2.13
C GLY A 55 0.28 -6.46 -2.62
N SER A 56 1.41 -5.77 -2.80
CA SER A 56 2.69 -6.37 -3.16
C SER A 56 3.23 -7.23 -2.03
N LEU A 57 3.29 -6.69 -0.80
CA LEU A 57 3.69 -7.44 0.38
C LEU A 57 2.80 -8.67 0.61
N LEU A 58 1.49 -8.55 0.43
CA LEU A 58 0.57 -9.70 0.57
C LEU A 58 0.91 -10.84 -0.41
N ARG A 59 1.27 -10.51 -1.65
CA ARG A 59 1.72 -11.51 -2.64
C ARG A 59 3.05 -12.12 -2.22
N THR A 60 3.98 -11.32 -1.72
CA THR A 60 5.27 -11.78 -1.20
C THR A 60 5.09 -12.72 -0.02
N LEU A 61 4.24 -12.40 0.97
CA LEU A 61 3.94 -13.27 2.11
C LEU A 61 3.29 -14.60 1.69
N ARG A 62 2.49 -14.62 0.61
CA ARG A 62 1.91 -15.85 0.07
C ARG A 62 2.94 -16.73 -0.63
N ARG A 63 3.87 -16.12 -1.37
CA ARG A 63 4.94 -16.83 -2.10
C ARG A 63 6.00 -17.36 -1.14
N GLU A 64 6.42 -16.53 -0.19
CA GLU A 64 7.47 -16.83 0.80
C GLU A 64 6.86 -17.30 2.14
N ALA A 65 6.15 -18.43 2.11
CA ALA A 65 5.39 -18.93 3.26
C ALA A 65 6.26 -19.21 4.50
N ALA A 66 7.52 -19.62 4.29
CA ALA A 66 8.49 -19.92 5.34
C ALA A 66 9.43 -18.74 5.68
N GLY A 67 9.31 -17.61 4.98
CA GLY A 67 10.17 -16.45 5.22
C GLY A 67 9.90 -15.81 6.58
N ASP A 68 10.89 -15.10 7.12
CA ASP A 68 10.69 -14.26 8.30
C ASP A 68 9.82 -13.04 7.95
N PRO A 69 8.67 -12.83 8.60
CA PRO A 69 7.81 -11.68 8.32
C PRO A 69 8.51 -10.32 8.42
N ALA A 70 9.41 -10.13 9.41
CA ALA A 70 10.11 -8.85 9.57
C ALA A 70 11.01 -8.56 8.36
N ALA A 71 11.85 -9.52 7.98
CA ALA A 71 12.70 -9.40 6.80
C ALA A 71 11.91 -9.15 5.50
N LEU A 72 10.73 -9.76 5.34
CA LEU A 72 9.88 -9.54 4.17
C LEU A 72 9.24 -8.14 4.15
N ILE A 73 8.87 -7.59 5.32
CA ILE A 73 8.38 -6.21 5.44
C ILE A 73 9.50 -5.23 5.09
N ASP A 74 10.70 -5.41 5.65
CA ASP A 74 11.84 -4.54 5.41
C ASP A 74 12.25 -4.54 3.92
N ALA A 75 12.28 -5.71 3.30
CA ALA A 75 12.57 -5.84 1.87
C ALA A 75 11.55 -5.11 0.99
N GLU A 76 10.25 -5.15 1.35
CA GLU A 76 9.22 -4.44 0.61
C GLU A 76 9.31 -2.92 0.83
N CYS A 77 9.62 -2.46 2.05
CA CYS A 77 9.87 -1.04 2.33
C CYS A 77 11.03 -0.52 1.47
N ALA A 78 12.16 -1.25 1.45
CA ALA A 78 13.32 -0.91 0.64
C ALA A 78 13.02 -0.93 -0.87
N HIS A 79 12.20 -1.88 -1.35
CA HIS A 79 11.75 -1.89 -2.75
C HIS A 79 10.97 -0.60 -3.09
N TRP A 80 10.11 -0.17 -2.18
CA TRP A 80 9.23 0.97 -2.40
C TRP A 80 9.95 2.32 -2.31
N GLU A 81 11.03 2.42 -1.54
CA GLU A 81 11.96 3.56 -1.55
C GLU A 81 12.55 3.84 -2.94
N HIS A 82 12.73 2.79 -3.75
CA HIS A 82 13.32 2.89 -5.10
C HIS A 82 12.26 2.98 -6.20
N THR A 83 10.98 3.05 -5.86
CA THR A 83 9.88 3.11 -6.84
C THR A 83 9.78 4.52 -7.45
N SER A 84 10.15 4.64 -8.73
CA SER A 84 10.37 5.92 -9.43
C SER A 84 9.44 6.17 -10.63
N GLY A 85 9.20 7.44 -10.93
CA GLY A 85 8.32 7.95 -11.97
C GLY A 85 8.18 9.47 -11.86
N HIS A 86 7.30 10.09 -12.65
CA HIS A 86 7.29 11.54 -12.83
C HIS A 86 5.92 12.18 -12.57
N GLY A 87 5.95 13.40 -12.04
CA GLY A 87 4.77 14.24 -11.82
C GLY A 87 4.15 14.11 -10.41
N PRO A 88 3.20 15.00 -10.08
CA PRO A 88 2.59 15.07 -8.75
C PRO A 88 1.80 13.81 -8.38
N ASP A 89 1.12 13.20 -9.35
CA ASP A 89 0.40 11.94 -9.16
C ASP A 89 1.35 10.79 -8.81
N TRP A 90 2.53 10.75 -9.43
CA TRP A 90 3.54 9.76 -9.10
C TRP A 90 4.13 9.99 -7.71
N ALA A 91 4.44 11.24 -7.36
CA ALA A 91 4.93 11.58 -6.02
C ALA A 91 3.94 11.15 -4.93
N ALA A 92 2.64 11.40 -5.13
CA ALA A 92 1.60 10.98 -4.21
C ALA A 92 1.47 9.45 -4.15
N TYR A 93 1.51 8.76 -5.30
CA TYR A 93 1.49 7.31 -5.37
C TYR A 93 2.65 6.66 -4.61
N THR A 94 3.88 7.11 -4.84
CA THR A 94 5.04 6.59 -4.12
C THR A 94 4.88 6.86 -2.62
N ALA A 95 4.55 8.09 -2.21
CA ALA A 95 4.37 8.45 -0.80
C ALA A 95 3.34 7.55 -0.10
N GLY A 96 2.17 7.33 -0.69
CA GLY A 96 1.13 6.52 -0.05
C GLY A 96 1.50 5.06 0.13
N GLY A 97 2.28 4.47 -0.78
CA GLY A 97 2.81 3.13 -0.56
C GLY A 97 3.95 3.09 0.48
N GLN A 98 4.81 4.13 0.53
CA GLN A 98 5.87 4.25 1.54
C GLN A 98 5.26 4.34 2.94
N ASP A 99 4.30 5.24 3.12
CA ASP A 99 3.65 5.47 4.40
C ASP A 99 2.90 4.22 4.87
N ALA A 100 2.14 3.56 3.99
CA ALA A 100 1.41 2.34 4.36
C ALA A 100 2.32 1.18 4.76
N LEU A 101 3.44 0.97 4.07
CA LEU A 101 4.42 -0.06 4.42
C LEU A 101 5.16 0.28 5.72
N ASN A 102 5.55 1.54 5.90
CA ASN A 102 6.19 2.02 7.12
C ASN A 102 5.28 1.95 8.35
N ASP A 103 4.00 2.26 8.20
CA ASP A 103 2.99 2.11 9.25
C ASP A 103 2.83 0.63 9.64
N LEU A 104 2.77 -0.26 8.66
CA LEU A 104 2.72 -1.70 8.92
C LEU A 104 3.98 -2.20 9.64
N ALA A 105 5.16 -1.72 9.23
CA ALA A 105 6.43 -2.06 9.87
C ALA A 105 6.47 -1.60 11.34
N ARG A 106 6.04 -0.36 11.61
CA ARG A 106 5.90 0.16 12.98
C ARG A 106 4.92 -0.65 13.82
N TRP A 107 3.76 -0.99 13.25
CA TRP A 107 2.77 -1.83 13.94
C TRP A 107 3.33 -3.22 14.26
N TRP A 108 4.05 -3.83 13.33
CA TRP A 108 4.64 -5.15 13.50
C TRP A 108 5.70 -5.17 14.60
N ALA A 109 6.62 -4.21 14.58
CA ALA A 109 7.70 -4.05 15.56
C ALA A 109 7.21 -3.64 16.96
N ALA A 110 6.02 -3.02 17.06
CA ALA A 110 5.41 -2.75 18.36
C ALA A 110 4.75 -4.00 18.98
N ALA A 111 4.46 -5.02 18.17
CA ALA A 111 3.74 -6.21 18.58
C ALA A 111 4.63 -7.46 18.79
N HIS A 112 5.90 -7.42 18.34
CA HIS A 112 6.85 -8.54 18.35
C HIS A 112 8.27 -8.02 18.55
#